data_AF-A0A978SRJ8-F1
#
_entry.id   AF-A0A978SRJ8-F1
#
_cell.length_a   1.000
_cell.length_b   1.000
_cell.length_c   1.000
_cell.angle_alpha   90.00
_cell.angle_beta   90.00
_cell.angle_gamma   90.00
#
_symmetry.space_group_name_H-M   'P 1'
#
loop_
_entity.id
_entity.type
_entity.pdbx_description
1 polymer ?
#
loop_
_entity_poly.entity_id
_entity_poly.type
_entity_poly.pdbx_seq_one_letter_code
_entity_poly.pdbx_strand_id
1 'polypeptide(L)'
;MADNQSFYQELGRRIKDARKKGHLTQEALATKVSLTRTTVTNIEKGRQQLLVHTLVDIADALNVTPESLLPTPQTPSISKLLIVESPQVQEWIQRAIDMADRD
;
A
#
# COMPACT_ATOMS: atom_id res chain seq x y z
N MET A 1 -10.39 -11.10 9.52
CA MET A 1 -9.02 -10.58 9.73
C MET A 1 -8.48 -10.21 8.35
N ALA A 2 -7.92 -9.01 8.17
CA ALA A 2 -7.36 -8.62 6.88
C ALA A 2 -6.31 -9.67 6.47
N ASP A 3 -6.32 -10.07 5.21
CA ASP A 3 -5.32 -11.02 4.71
C ASP A 3 -3.95 -10.35 4.74
N ASN A 4 -3.15 -10.68 5.75
CA ASN A 4 -1.78 -10.18 5.92
C ASN A 4 -0.94 -10.48 4.65
N GLN A 5 -1.27 -11.52 3.89
CA GLN A 5 -0.56 -11.84 2.64
C GLN A 5 -0.76 -10.74 1.58
N SER A 6 -1.98 -10.24 1.41
CA SER A 6 -2.28 -9.15 0.49
C SER A 6 -1.55 -7.85 0.88
N PHE A 7 -1.45 -7.56 2.17
CA PHE A 7 -0.71 -6.41 2.70
C PHE A 7 0.78 -6.49 2.32
N TYR A 8 1.43 -7.62 2.60
CA TYR A 8 2.86 -7.79 2.31
C TYR A 8 3.16 -7.85 0.80
N GLN A 9 2.24 -8.36 -0.02
CA GLN A 9 2.38 -8.30 -1.48
C GLN A 9 2.37 -6.87 -2.01
N GLU A 10 1.45 -6.03 -1.54
CA GLU A 10 1.37 -4.64 -1.96
C GLU A 10 2.55 -3.82 -1.42
N LEU A 11 2.96 -4.04 -0.17
CA LEU A 11 4.16 -3.43 0.40
C LEU A 11 5.41 -3.78 -0.42
N GLY A 12 5.60 -5.07 -0.73
CA GLY A 12 6.71 -5.55 -1.55
C GLY A 12 6.71 -4.95 -2.97
N ARG A 13 5.54 -4.81 -3.58
CA ARG A 13 5.36 -4.15 -4.88
C ARG A 13 5.79 -2.69 -4.83
N ARG A 14 5.36 -1.93 -3.81
CA ARG A 14 5.72 -0.51 -3.63
C ARG A 14 7.22 -0.31 -3.41
N ILE A 15 7.85 -1.17 -2.60
CA ILE A 15 9.32 -1.17 -2.40
C ILE A 15 10.04 -1.41 -3.72
N LYS A 16 9.60 -2.41 -4.50
CA LYS A 16 10.18 -2.72 -5.81
C LYS A 16 10.06 -1.55 -6.78
N ASP A 17 8.91 -0.89 -6.80
CA ASP A 17 8.65 0.25 -7.69
C ASP A 17 9.51 1.46 -7.31
N ALA A 18 9.59 1.80 -6.01
CA ALA A 18 10.46 2.85 -5.51
C ALA A 18 11.95 2.56 -5.82
N ARG A 19 12.40 1.31 -5.61
CA ARG A 19 13.76 0.89 -5.97
C ARG A 19 14.06 1.08 -7.46
N LYS A 20 13.13 0.67 -8.33
CA LYS A 20 13.28 0.84 -9.78
C LYS A 20 13.32 2.30 -10.20
N LYS A 21 12.50 3.16 -9.58
CA LYS A 21 12.52 4.62 -9.80
C LYS A 21 13.87 5.23 -9.37
N GLY A 22 14.46 4.72 -8.30
CA GLY A 22 15.82 5.08 -7.87
C GLY A 22 16.95 4.41 -8.66
N HIS A 23 16.64 3.66 -9.72
CA HIS A 23 17.61 2.94 -10.56
C HIS A 23 18.54 1.97 -9.80
N LEU A 24 18.10 1.45 -8.65
CA LEU A 24 18.89 0.51 -7.84
C LEU A 24 18.61 -0.94 -8.24
N THR A 25 19.65 -1.78 -8.25
CA THR A 25 19.48 -3.23 -8.31
C THR A 25 19.03 -3.76 -6.94
N GLN A 26 18.49 -4.98 -6.89
CA GLN A 26 18.16 -5.63 -5.60
C GLN A 26 19.40 -5.83 -4.73
N GLU A 27 20.55 -6.12 -5.35
CA GLU A 27 21.85 -6.23 -4.66
C GLU A 27 22.24 -4.88 -4.05
N ALA A 28 22.16 -3.80 -4.82
CA ALA A 28 22.52 -2.47 -4.35
C ALA A 28 21.64 -1.99 -3.18
N LEU A 29 20.33 -2.25 -3.24
CA LEU A 29 19.44 -1.97 -2.11
C LEU A 29 19.84 -2.83 -0.90
N ALA A 30 20.04 -4.14 -1.11
CA ALA A 30 20.42 -5.06 -0.04
C ALA A 30 21.68 -4.60 0.70
N THR A 31 22.72 -4.19 -0.03
CA THR A 31 23.95 -3.63 0.54
C THR A 31 23.68 -2.38 1.38
N LYS A 32 22.84 -1.46 0.89
CA LYS A 32 22.52 -0.20 1.60
C LYS A 32 21.81 -0.42 2.93
N VAL A 33 20.99 -1.46 3.04
CA VAL A 33 20.20 -1.75 4.25
C VAL A 33 20.69 -2.98 5.03
N SER A 34 21.93 -3.41 4.77
CA SER A 34 22.55 -4.56 5.45
C SER A 34 21.71 -5.86 5.39
N LEU A 35 21.04 -6.09 4.26
CA LEU A 35 20.28 -7.31 3.98
C LEU A 35 20.99 -8.14 2.90
N THR A 36 20.53 -9.38 2.72
CA THR A 36 20.93 -10.17 1.55
C THR A 36 20.04 -9.83 0.34
N ARG A 37 20.56 -10.00 -0.88
CA ARG A 37 19.75 -9.88 -2.10
C ARG A 37 18.53 -10.80 -2.10
N THR A 38 18.66 -12.01 -1.54
CA THR A 38 17.55 -12.97 -1.42
C THR A 38 16.46 -12.44 -0.49
N THR A 39 16.85 -11.85 0.65
CA THR A 39 15.93 -11.18 1.58
C THR A 39 15.17 -10.06 0.88
N VAL A 40 15.85 -9.16 0.16
CA VAL A 40 15.21 -8.10 -0.63
C VAL A 40 14.27 -8.69 -1.68
N THR A 41 14.67 -9.77 -2.37
CA THR A 41 13.81 -10.45 -3.36
C THR A 41 12.52 -11.00 -2.73
N ASN A 42 12.61 -11.58 -1.53
CA ASN A 42 11.45 -12.14 -0.83
C ASN A 42 10.54 -11.06 -0.27
N ILE A 43 11.10 -9.96 0.23
CA ILE A 43 10.36 -8.75 0.64
C ILE A 43 9.58 -8.20 -0.55
N GLU A 44 10.23 -7.98 -1.70
CA GLU A 44 9.58 -7.45 -2.91
C GLU A 44 8.49 -8.35 -3.48
N LYS A 45 8.50 -9.63 -3.14
CA LYS A 45 7.46 -10.61 -3.52
C LYS A 45 6.37 -10.76 -2.45
N GLY A 46 6.47 -10.06 -1.31
CA GLY A 46 5.58 -10.22 -0.17
C GLY A 46 5.65 -11.58 0.51
N ARG A 47 6.76 -12.31 0.33
CA ARG A 47 6.99 -13.65 0.92
C ARG A 47 7.71 -13.60 2.26
N GLN A 48 8.24 -12.44 2.63
CA GLN A 48 8.94 -12.24 3.89
C GLN A 48 8.46 -10.96 4.55
N GLN A 49 8.13 -11.06 5.84
CA GLN A 49 7.80 -9.92 6.68
C GLN A 49 9.09 -9.17 7.05
N LEU A 50 8.95 -7.89 7.41
CA LEU A 50 10.07 -7.04 7.82
C LEU A 50 9.72 -6.32 9.10
N LEU A 51 10.75 -5.99 9.87
CA LEU A 51 10.61 -5.21 11.10
C LEU A 51 10.40 -3.73 10.73
N VAL A 52 9.74 -2.98 11.61
CA VAL A 52 9.41 -1.57 11.34
C VAL A 52 10.68 -0.73 11.10
N HIS A 53 11.77 -0.96 11.82
CA HIS A 53 13.02 -0.25 11.57
C HIS A 53 13.59 -0.57 10.17
N THR A 54 13.47 -1.82 9.72
CA THR A 54 13.91 -2.21 8.36
C THR A 54 13.09 -1.49 7.28
N LEU A 55 11.80 -1.20 7.52
CA LEU A 55 11.00 -0.38 6.62
C LEU A 55 11.57 1.03 6.49
N VAL A 56 11.96 1.62 7.62
CA VAL A 56 12.57 2.96 7.68
C VAL A 56 13.91 2.96 6.94
N ASP A 57 14.78 1.98 7.20
CA ASP A 57 16.07 1.85 6.51
C ASP A 57 15.90 1.73 4.99
N ILE A 58 14.90 0.95 4.54
CA ILE A 58 14.55 0.82 3.12
C ILE A 58 14.04 2.15 2.55
N ALA A 59 13.16 2.84 3.26
CA ALA A 59 12.62 4.12 2.80
C ALA A 59 13.74 5.18 2.63
N ASP A 60 14.63 5.27 3.61
CA ASP A 60 15.79 6.16 3.59
C ASP A 60 16.74 5.81 2.44
N ALA A 61 17.07 4.53 2.26
CA ALA A 61 17.91 4.05 1.16
C ALA A 61 17.32 4.33 -0.23
N LEU A 62 15.99 4.43 -0.32
CA LEU A 62 15.23 4.73 -1.54
C LEU A 62 14.87 6.22 -1.69
N ASN A 63 15.23 7.07 -0.71
CA ASN A 63 14.92 8.50 -0.67
C ASN A 63 13.41 8.78 -0.78
N VAL A 64 12.60 8.06 -0.01
CA VAL A 64 11.14 8.22 0.09
C VAL A 64 10.68 8.19 1.55
N THR A 65 9.45 8.58 1.85
CA THR A 65 8.89 8.41 3.20
C THR A 65 8.43 6.97 3.43
N PRO A 66 8.53 6.42 4.66
CA PRO A 66 8.00 5.10 4.99
C PRO A 66 6.51 4.95 4.65
N GLU A 67 5.72 6.01 4.85
CA GLU A 67 4.30 6.06 4.50
C GLU A 67 4.05 5.74 3.02
N SER A 68 4.87 6.28 2.11
CA SER A 68 4.69 6.05 0.68
C SER A 68 4.82 4.57 0.28
N LEU A 69 5.57 3.79 1.07
CA LEU A 69 5.77 2.35 0.88
C LEU A 69 4.61 1.53 1.45
N LEU A 70 3.86 2.06 2.42
CA LEU A 70 2.76 1.33 3.04
C LEU A 70 1.60 1.14 2.04
N PRO A 71 0.96 -0.04 2.03
CA PRO A 71 -0.33 -0.21 1.38
C PRO A 71 -1.32 0.81 1.92
N THR A 72 -1.96 1.56 1.04
CA THR A 72 -3.07 2.43 1.44
C THR A 72 -4.21 1.54 1.96
N PRO A 73 -4.78 1.84 3.15
CA PRO A 73 -5.98 1.17 3.57
C PRO A 73 -7.00 1.34 2.47
N GLN A 74 -7.61 0.23 2.04
CA GLN A 74 -8.83 0.32 1.25
C GLN A 74 -9.85 0.93 2.19
N THR A 75 -9.99 2.25 2.20
CA THR A 75 -11.19 2.87 2.74
C THR A 75 -12.31 2.22 1.97
N PRO A 76 -13.19 1.43 2.60
CA PRO A 76 -14.32 0.88 1.88
C PRO A 76 -15.03 2.09 1.30
N SER A 77 -15.11 2.13 -0.03
CA SER A 77 -15.90 3.15 -0.69
C SER A 77 -17.27 3.17 -0.03
N ILE A 78 -17.79 4.35 0.30
CA ILE A 78 -19.12 4.49 0.92
C ILE A 78 -20.13 3.69 0.09
N SER A 79 -20.00 3.69 -1.25
CA SER A 79 -20.80 2.87 -2.16
C SER A 79 -20.80 1.36 -1.89
N LYS A 80 -19.73 0.78 -1.34
CA LYS A 80 -19.69 -0.64 -0.93
C LYS A 80 -20.40 -0.89 0.40
N LEU A 81 -20.46 0.10 1.29
CA LEU A 81 -21.21 0.03 2.55
C LEU A 81 -22.72 0.22 2.32
N LEU A 82 -23.09 0.98 1.28
CA LEU A 82 -24.46 1.24 0.86
C LEU A 82 -25.17 0.04 0.19
N ILE A 83 -24.47 -1.07 -0.04
CA ILE A 83 -25.07 -2.29 -0.63
C ILE A 83 -26.08 -2.94 0.34
N VAL A 84 -26.10 -2.54 1.61
CA VAL A 84 -27.00 -3.08 2.65
C VAL A 84 -28.32 -2.28 2.76
N GLU A 85 -28.43 -1.13 2.12
CA GLU A 85 -29.60 -0.25 2.23
C GLU A 85 -30.61 -0.51 1.10
N SER A 86 -31.91 -0.49 1.42
CA SER A 86 -32.99 -0.77 0.45
C SER A 86 -32.95 0.20 -0.75
N PRO A 87 -33.54 -0.17 -1.91
CA PRO A 87 -33.56 0.71 -3.09
C PRO A 87 -34.05 2.14 -2.82
N GLN A 88 -34.92 2.32 -1.82
CA GLN A 88 -35.47 3.62 -1.43
C GLN A 88 -34.43 4.51 -0.73
N VAL A 89 -33.56 3.91 0.08
CA VAL A 89 -32.51 4.65 0.79
C VAL A 89 -31.37 5.03 -0.16
N GLN A 90 -31.05 4.17 -1.13
CA GLN A 90 -30.09 4.53 -2.18
C GLN A 90 -30.56 5.73 -3.01
N GLU A 91 -31.85 5.80 -3.33
CA GLU A 91 -32.42 6.94 -4.05
C GLU A 91 -32.37 8.23 -3.22
N TRP A 92 -32.67 8.17 -1.92
CA TRP A 92 -32.58 9.33 -1.03
C TRP A 92 -31.15 9.86 -0.90
N ILE A 93 -30.16 8.97 -0.73
CA ILE A 93 -28.75 9.35 -0.62
C ILE A 93 -28.23 10.00 -1.91
N GLN A 94 -28.57 9.43 -3.07
CA GLN A 94 -28.13 9.99 -4.35
C GLN A 94 -28.67 11.42 -4.55
N ARG A 95 -29.95 11.65 -4.21
CA ARG A 95 -30.54 12.99 -4.29
C ARG A 95 -29.84 14.00 -3.37
N ALA A 96 -29.43 13.59 -2.17
CA ALA A 96 -28.74 14.45 -1.23
C ALA A 96 -27.33 14.85 -1.73
N ILE A 97 -26.60 13.92 -2.35
CA ILE A 97 -25.28 14.19 -2.95
C ILE A 97 -25.43 15.18 -4.12
N ASP A 98 -26.37 14.94 -5.03
CA ASP A 98 -26.61 15.81 -6.19
C ASP A 98 -27.03 17.23 -5.79
N MET A 99 -27.64 17.40 -4.61
CA MET A 99 -27.99 18.71 -4.06
C MET A 99 -26.77 19.46 -3.51
N ALA A 100 -25.80 18.76 -2.94
CA ALA A 100 -24.59 19.36 -2.37
C ALA A 100 -23.58 19.81 -3.43
N ASP A 101 -23.54 19.15 -4.60
CA ASP A 101 -22.64 19.50 -5.71
C ASP A 101 -23.16 20.66 -6.59
N ARG A 102 -24.33 21.23 -6.28
CA ARG A 102 -24.96 22.34 -7.03
C ARG A 102 -24.70 23.74 -6.44
N ASP A 103 -24.00 23.83 -5.30
CA ASP A 103 -23.54 25.07 -4.67
C ASP A 103 -22.03 25.29 -4.92
#